data_AF-A0A8J5X5Z8-F1
#
_entry.id   AF-A0A8J5X5Z8-F1
#
_cell.length_a   1.000
_cell.length_b   1.000
_cell.length_c   1.000
_cell.angle_alpha   90.00
_cell.angle_beta   90.00
_cell.angle_gamma   90.00
#
_symmetry.space_group_name_H-M   'P 1'
#
loop_
_entity.id
_entity.type
_entity.pdbx_description
1 polymer ?
#
loop_
_entity_poly.entity_id
_entity_poly.type
_entity_poly.pdbx_seq_one_letter_code
_entity_poly.pdbx_strand_id
1 'polypeptide(L)'
;MVELHGADALDFVGDASFAGSAALRCYDSFIHPRSAGALAASDKPSRARVIANQIAYHVRELRAHRAEWLRNTDADVAAAASPPHDLTLVLDNLRSAHNVGSIFRLAECAGLCEVLTTGITPAPPHPALLKTALGTAQRVPTRHVPSALDAVVQLQARGVHVCCAETADGSFSLFEQSARHSGASAAHALRPPLALVLGNELVGVDARVLALCDSVVHLPTFGSKNSLNVATCASAMVYHILYTWHAAAEDRSGA
;
A
#
# COMPACT_ATOMS: atom_id res chain seq x y z
N MET A 1 -6.86 -24.64 41.90
CA MET A 1 -7.85 -23.54 41.88
C MET A 1 -7.09 -22.27 42.23
N VAL A 2 -7.01 -21.30 41.32
CA VAL A 2 -6.50 -19.97 41.65
C VAL A 2 -7.74 -19.13 41.93
N GLU A 3 -7.93 -18.71 43.17
CA GLU A 3 -9.00 -17.80 43.56
C GLU A 3 -8.77 -16.46 42.86
N LEU A 4 -9.66 -16.13 41.92
CA LEU A 4 -9.73 -14.83 41.24
C LEU A 4 -10.61 -13.83 42.02
N HIS A 5 -10.65 -13.96 43.35
CA HIS A 5 -11.29 -12.97 44.21
C HIS A 5 -10.23 -12.00 44.71
N GLY A 6 -10.05 -10.89 43.98
CA GLY A 6 -9.25 -9.76 44.43
C GLY A 6 -8.15 -9.27 43.50
N ALA A 7 -7.92 -9.88 42.33
CA ALA A 7 -7.05 -9.30 41.32
C ALA A 7 -7.88 -8.43 40.38
N ASP A 8 -7.63 -7.12 40.39
CA ASP A 8 -8.20 -6.21 39.41
C ASP A 8 -7.53 -6.53 38.06
N ALA A 9 -8.25 -6.63 36.94
CA ALA A 9 -7.58 -6.87 35.66
C ALA A 9 -6.60 -5.75 35.29
N LEU A 10 -6.73 -4.59 35.96
CA LEU A 10 -5.78 -3.48 35.94
C LEU A 10 -4.43 -3.84 36.59
N ASP A 11 -4.35 -4.81 37.50
CA ASP A 11 -3.07 -5.28 38.07
C ASP A 11 -2.21 -6.01 37.03
N PHE A 12 -2.81 -6.56 35.97
CA PHE A 12 -2.09 -7.15 34.83
C PHE A 12 -1.70 -6.12 33.77
N VAL A 13 -2.25 -4.91 33.85
CA VAL A 13 -2.05 -3.80 32.90
C VAL A 13 -1.62 -2.62 33.74
N GLY A 14 -0.39 -2.67 34.25
CA GLY A 14 0.15 -1.92 35.41
C GLY A 14 0.04 -0.38 35.47
N ASP A 15 -0.88 0.27 34.75
CA ASP A 15 -1.37 1.62 35.00
C ASP A 15 -2.78 1.84 34.41
N ALA A 16 -3.78 2.07 35.26
CA ALA A 16 -5.17 2.32 34.87
C ALA A 16 -5.38 3.67 34.15
N SER A 17 -4.47 4.64 34.35
CA SER A 17 -4.50 5.93 33.64
C SER A 17 -4.12 5.79 32.16
N PHE A 18 -3.57 4.62 31.78
CA PHE A 18 -3.11 4.29 30.43
C PHE A 18 -4.21 3.66 29.56
N ALA A 19 -5.21 3.03 30.17
CA ALA A 19 -6.24 2.27 29.46
C ALA A 19 -7.36 3.20 28.93
N GLY A 20 -7.42 3.39 27.62
CA GLY A 20 -8.50 4.18 27.00
C GLY A 20 -9.89 3.59 27.24
N SER A 21 -10.94 4.41 27.04
CA SER A 21 -12.33 4.05 27.39
C SER A 21 -12.86 2.76 26.74
N ALA A 22 -12.32 2.35 25.59
CA ALA A 22 -12.66 1.09 24.93
C ALA A 22 -12.13 -0.15 25.67
N ALA A 23 -10.91 -0.07 26.24
CA ALA A 23 -10.33 -1.16 27.03
C ALA A 23 -11.12 -1.37 28.33
N LEU A 24 -11.53 -0.27 28.99
CA LEU A 24 -12.38 -0.31 30.18
C LEU A 24 -13.76 -0.93 29.88
N ARG A 25 -14.39 -0.60 28.74
CA ARG A 25 -15.65 -1.22 28.32
C ARG A 25 -15.53 -2.72 28.02
N CYS A 26 -14.40 -3.17 27.48
CA CYS A 26 -14.15 -4.60 27.25
C CYS A 26 -14.02 -5.38 28.56
N TYR A 27 -13.35 -4.79 29.56
CA TYR A 27 -13.26 -5.36 30.90
C TYR A 27 -14.61 -5.37 31.61
N ASP A 28 -15.36 -4.27 31.57
CA ASP A 28 -16.69 -4.16 32.19
C ASP A 28 -17.67 -5.21 31.63
N SER A 29 -17.65 -5.44 30.31
CA SER A 29 -18.45 -6.50 29.67
C SER A 29 -18.06 -7.93 30.09
N PHE A 30 -16.85 -8.14 30.61
CA PHE A 30 -16.41 -9.45 31.13
C PHE A 30 -16.95 -9.70 32.53
N ILE A 31 -16.89 -8.68 33.38
CA ILE A 31 -17.38 -8.73 34.76
C ILE A 31 -18.91 -8.71 34.80
N HIS A 32 -19.55 -8.03 33.83
CA HIS A 32 -21.00 -7.86 33.74
C HIS A 32 -21.57 -8.31 32.38
N PRO A 33 -21.60 -9.62 32.06
CA PRO A 33 -22.13 -10.12 30.79
C PRO A 33 -23.64 -9.87 30.65
N ARG A 34 -24.07 -9.40 29.47
CA ARG A 34 -25.47 -9.04 29.18
C ARG A 34 -26.44 -10.22 29.03
N SER A 35 -25.95 -11.42 28.78
CA SER A 35 -26.77 -12.64 28.71
C SER A 35 -27.04 -13.16 30.13
N ALA A 36 -28.32 -13.25 30.51
CA ALA A 36 -28.77 -13.69 31.83
C ALA A 36 -28.16 -15.04 32.25
N GLY A 37 -27.15 -15.00 33.11
CA GLY A 37 -26.51 -16.18 33.70
C GLY A 37 -25.02 -15.96 33.98
N ALA A 38 -24.57 -16.36 35.17
CA ALA A 38 -23.15 -16.38 35.50
C ALA A 38 -22.41 -17.31 34.53
N LEU A 39 -21.29 -16.84 33.98
CA LEU A 39 -20.39 -17.64 33.16
C LEU A 39 -20.01 -18.95 33.87
N ALA A 40 -20.13 -20.07 33.16
CA ALA A 40 -19.66 -21.37 33.64
C ALA A 40 -18.18 -21.27 34.01
N ALA A 41 -17.78 -21.87 35.14
CA ALA A 41 -16.42 -21.75 35.68
C ALA A 41 -15.34 -22.23 34.69
N SER A 42 -15.68 -23.20 33.83
CA SER A 42 -14.82 -23.73 32.77
C SER A 42 -14.49 -22.70 31.68
N ASP A 43 -15.38 -21.74 31.42
CA ASP A 43 -15.28 -20.82 30.28
C ASP A 43 -14.60 -19.49 30.66
N LYS A 44 -14.50 -19.22 31.97
CA LYS A 44 -13.90 -18.00 32.53
C LYS A 44 -12.44 -17.81 32.11
N PRO A 45 -11.55 -18.82 32.15
CA PRO A 45 -10.14 -18.63 31.78
C PRO A 45 -9.95 -18.30 30.28
N SER A 46 -10.71 -18.96 29.41
CA SER A 46 -10.65 -18.73 27.96
C SER A 46 -11.14 -17.33 27.59
N ARG A 47 -12.25 -16.86 28.18
CA ARG A 47 -12.75 -15.49 27.97
C ARG A 47 -11.84 -14.43 28.57
N ALA A 48 -11.31 -14.65 29.78
CA ALA A 48 -10.35 -13.74 30.40
C ALA A 48 -9.13 -13.51 29.51
N ARG A 49 -8.60 -14.58 28.91
CA ARG A 49 -7.46 -14.50 27.98
C ARG A 49 -7.78 -13.71 26.71
N VAL A 50 -8.96 -13.91 26.11
CA VAL A 50 -9.38 -13.13 24.92
C VAL A 50 -9.47 -11.64 25.24
N ILE A 51 -10.03 -11.29 26.40
CA ILE A 51 -10.20 -9.89 26.81
C ILE A 51 -8.87 -9.25 27.20
N ALA A 52 -7.99 -9.98 27.90
CA ALA A 52 -6.63 -9.51 28.17
C ALA A 52 -5.86 -9.20 26.87
N ASN A 53 -5.99 -10.06 25.86
CA ASN A 53 -5.40 -9.81 24.54
C ASN A 53 -5.99 -8.57 23.85
N GLN A 54 -7.31 -8.36 23.97
CA GLN A 54 -7.99 -7.19 23.41
C GLN A 54 -7.57 -5.89 24.11
N ILE A 55 -7.43 -5.91 25.44
CA ILE A 55 -6.91 -4.78 26.22
C ILE A 55 -5.46 -4.48 25.82
N ALA A 56 -4.60 -5.51 25.72
CA ALA A 56 -3.23 -5.35 25.28
C ALA A 56 -3.13 -4.77 23.86
N TYR A 57 -4.04 -5.15 22.95
CA TYR A 57 -4.16 -4.54 21.62
C TYR A 57 -4.51 -3.05 21.70
N HIS A 58 -5.55 -2.67 22.45
CA HIS A 58 -5.96 -1.26 22.57
C HIS A 58 -4.91 -0.39 23.28
N VAL A 59 -4.18 -0.95 24.25
CA VAL A 59 -3.02 -0.29 24.87
C VAL A 59 -1.93 -0.03 23.83
N ARG A 60 -1.62 -1.00 22.97
CA ARG A 60 -0.67 -0.82 21.85
C ARG A 60 -1.18 0.19 20.82
N GLU A 61 -2.47 0.18 20.51
CA GLU A 61 -3.11 1.11 19.58
C GLU A 61 -3.04 2.55 20.11
N LEU A 62 -3.33 2.78 21.39
CA LEU A 62 -3.19 4.10 22.02
C LEU A 62 -1.73 4.59 22.05
N ARG A 63 -0.79 3.67 22.34
CA ARG A 63 0.65 3.94 22.20
C ARG A 63 0.99 4.30 20.76
N ALA A 64 0.46 3.56 19.81
CA ALA A 64 0.68 3.78 18.39
C ALA A 64 0.11 5.13 17.96
N HIS A 65 -1.10 5.54 18.34
CA HIS A 65 -1.67 6.85 18.00
C HIS A 65 -0.90 8.02 18.62
N ARG A 66 -0.44 7.89 19.87
CA ARG A 66 0.46 8.90 20.47
C ARG A 66 1.82 8.92 19.78
N ALA A 67 2.34 7.75 19.41
CA ALA A 67 3.57 7.62 18.63
C ALA A 67 3.39 7.95 17.15
N GLU A 68 2.17 7.94 16.61
CA GLU A 68 1.82 8.27 15.23
C GLU A 68 1.99 9.78 15.02
N TRP A 69 1.77 10.57 16.08
CA TRP A 69 2.22 11.97 16.11
C TRP A 69 3.75 12.09 16.02
N LEU A 70 4.50 11.14 16.59
CA LEU A 70 5.96 11.08 16.55
C LEU A 70 6.53 10.36 15.29
N ARG A 71 5.72 9.56 14.56
CA ARG A 71 6.10 8.82 13.34
C ARG A 71 5.64 9.51 12.07
N ASN A 72 4.57 10.31 12.11
CA ASN A 72 4.19 11.20 11.02
C ASN A 72 5.12 12.42 10.94
N THR A 73 5.85 12.73 12.01
CA THR A 73 7.20 13.26 11.87
C THR A 73 8.09 12.08 11.52
N ASP A 74 8.10 11.64 10.26
CA ASP A 74 9.34 11.02 9.79
C ASP A 74 10.38 12.08 10.15
N ALA A 75 11.32 11.73 11.02
CA ALA A 75 12.35 12.68 11.40
C ALA A 75 12.90 13.30 10.10
N ASP A 76 13.40 14.53 10.18
CA ASP A 76 14.29 15.08 9.15
C ASP A 76 15.59 14.25 9.14
N VAL A 77 15.47 12.93 9.01
CA VAL A 77 16.53 12.07 8.56
C VAL A 77 16.71 12.51 7.12
N ALA A 78 17.60 13.47 6.94
CA ALA A 78 18.46 13.57 5.79
C ALA A 78 19.30 12.28 5.66
N ALA A 79 18.64 11.11 5.73
CA ALA A 79 19.21 9.82 5.38
C ALA A 79 19.56 9.97 3.91
N ALA A 80 20.85 9.79 3.60
CA ALA A 80 21.41 9.88 2.26
C ALA A 80 20.44 9.27 1.25
N ALA A 81 19.63 10.12 0.60
CA ALA A 81 18.57 9.65 -0.26
C ALA A 81 19.26 9.09 -1.49
N SER A 82 19.21 7.77 -1.66
CA SER A 82 19.55 7.14 -2.92
C SER A 82 18.81 7.90 -4.03
N PRO A 83 19.44 8.10 -5.20
CA PRO A 83 18.76 8.77 -6.30
C PRO A 83 17.44 8.04 -6.58
N PRO A 84 16.35 8.79 -6.85
CA PRO A 84 15.06 8.18 -7.09
C PRO A 84 15.15 7.24 -8.30
N HIS A 85 14.37 6.17 -8.26
CA HIS A 85 14.24 5.25 -9.38
C HIS A 85 13.50 5.95 -10.52
N ASP A 86 14.00 5.79 -11.75
CA ASP A 86 13.38 6.29 -12.99
C ASP A 86 12.11 5.49 -13.35
N LEU A 87 11.16 5.48 -12.43
CA LEU A 87 9.85 4.86 -12.53
C LEU A 87 8.79 5.90 -12.18
N THR A 88 7.99 6.26 -13.16
CA THR A 88 6.84 7.15 -13.01
C THR A 88 5.55 6.33 -12.93
N LEU A 89 4.63 6.70 -12.04
CA LEU A 89 3.27 6.15 -12.06
C LEU A 89 2.32 7.13 -12.74
N VAL A 90 1.50 6.64 -13.67
CA VAL A 90 0.45 7.42 -14.33
C VAL A 90 -0.91 6.89 -13.89
N LEU A 91 -1.70 7.73 -13.24
CA LEU A 91 -2.99 7.37 -12.67
C LEU A 91 -4.10 7.83 -13.63
N ASP A 92 -4.63 6.90 -14.42
CA ASP A 92 -5.67 7.14 -15.42
C ASP A 92 -7.06 7.12 -14.78
N ASN A 93 -7.64 8.32 -14.58
CA ASN A 93 -9.00 8.52 -14.11
C ASN A 93 -9.36 7.72 -12.83
N LEU A 94 -8.43 7.57 -11.89
CA LEU A 94 -8.67 6.89 -10.62
C LEU A 94 -9.68 7.64 -9.76
N ARG A 95 -10.72 6.98 -9.24
CA ARG A 95 -11.78 7.68 -8.48
C ARG A 95 -11.50 7.75 -6.99
N SER A 96 -10.89 6.71 -6.43
CA SER A 96 -10.72 6.59 -4.99
C SER A 96 -9.53 7.42 -4.51
N ALA A 97 -9.82 8.53 -3.83
CA ALA A 97 -8.78 9.31 -3.14
C ALA A 97 -7.98 8.47 -2.11
N HIS A 98 -8.59 7.42 -1.55
CA HIS A 98 -7.90 6.48 -0.66
C HIS A 98 -6.86 5.65 -1.42
N ASN A 99 -7.23 5.06 -2.56
CA ASN A 99 -6.29 4.31 -3.41
C ASN A 99 -5.15 5.22 -3.87
N VAL A 100 -5.47 6.44 -4.32
CA VAL A 100 -4.45 7.40 -4.74
C VAL A 100 -3.51 7.74 -3.59
N GLY A 101 -4.02 8.04 -2.39
CA GLY A 101 -3.17 8.31 -1.22
C GLY A 101 -2.28 7.13 -0.84
N SER A 102 -2.77 5.88 -0.94
CA SER A 102 -1.95 4.69 -0.77
C SER A 102 -0.87 4.54 -1.84
N ILE A 103 -1.15 4.92 -3.09
CA ILE A 103 -0.17 4.93 -4.18
C ILE A 103 0.91 6.01 -3.98
N PHE A 104 0.56 7.21 -3.49
CA PHE A 104 1.56 8.21 -3.11
C PHE A 104 2.48 7.72 -2.01
N ARG A 105 1.93 7.02 -1.02
CA ARG A 105 2.73 6.41 0.05
C ARG A 105 3.65 5.32 -0.48
N LEU A 106 3.15 4.45 -1.37
CA LEU A 106 3.97 3.48 -2.09
C LEU A 106 5.10 4.17 -2.85
N ALA A 107 4.78 5.23 -3.60
CA ALA A 107 5.74 5.91 -4.46
C ALA A 107 6.89 6.53 -3.65
N GLU A 108 6.59 7.10 -2.48
CA GLU A 108 7.61 7.58 -1.55
C GLU A 108 8.46 6.41 -1.03
N CYS A 109 7.82 5.37 -0.47
CA CYS A 109 8.53 4.28 0.18
C CYS A 109 9.37 3.44 -0.80
N ALA A 110 8.98 3.45 -2.08
CA ALA A 110 9.71 2.82 -3.17
C ALA A 110 10.70 3.77 -3.88
N GLY A 111 10.81 5.03 -3.45
CA GLY A 111 11.74 6.01 -4.00
C GLY A 111 11.49 6.35 -5.48
N LEU A 112 10.24 6.47 -5.89
CA LEU A 112 9.88 6.74 -7.29
C LEU A 112 10.11 8.20 -7.67
N CYS A 113 10.44 8.46 -8.95
CA CYS A 113 10.74 9.81 -9.41
C CYS A 113 9.51 10.72 -9.56
N GLU A 114 8.35 10.19 -9.94
CA GLU A 114 7.15 11.01 -10.17
C GLU A 114 5.84 10.19 -10.06
N VAL A 115 4.78 10.83 -9.55
CA VAL A 115 3.38 10.35 -9.70
C VAL A 115 2.57 11.36 -10.48
N LEU A 116 2.04 10.95 -11.63
CA LEU A 116 1.17 11.71 -12.50
C LEU A 116 -0.29 11.37 -12.24
N THR A 117 -1.08 12.37 -11.89
CA THR A 117 -2.54 12.22 -11.77
C THR A 117 -3.21 12.76 -13.02
N THR A 118 -4.23 12.06 -13.52
CA THR A 118 -4.88 12.47 -14.76
C THR A 118 -6.41 12.47 -14.68
N GLY A 119 -7.04 13.34 -15.48
CA GLY A 119 -8.49 13.41 -15.59
C GLY A 119 -9.17 13.64 -14.24
N ILE A 120 -10.08 12.74 -13.85
CA ILE A 120 -10.81 12.88 -12.58
C ILE A 120 -9.98 12.49 -11.34
N THR A 121 -8.73 12.05 -11.51
CA THR A 121 -7.92 11.54 -10.41
C THR A 121 -7.68 12.59 -9.33
N PRO A 122 -8.06 12.33 -8.06
CA PRO A 122 -7.74 13.23 -6.96
C PRO A 122 -6.24 13.50 -6.90
N ALA A 123 -5.87 14.78 -6.82
CA ALA A 123 -4.48 15.22 -6.70
C ALA A 123 -4.30 15.99 -5.39
N PRO A 124 -3.08 16.08 -4.83
CA PRO A 124 -2.80 17.04 -3.76
C PRO A 124 -3.26 18.45 -4.18
N PRO A 125 -3.95 19.19 -3.30
CA PRO A 125 -4.08 18.99 -1.84
C PRO A 125 -5.39 18.26 -1.39
N HIS A 126 -5.96 17.34 -2.17
CA HIS A 126 -7.24 16.68 -1.83
C HIS A 126 -7.25 16.03 -0.42
N PRO A 127 -8.18 16.40 0.51
CA PRO A 127 -8.10 16.01 1.92
C PRO A 127 -8.09 14.50 2.18
N ALA A 128 -8.94 13.73 1.49
CA ALA A 128 -8.99 12.28 1.67
C ALA A 128 -7.73 11.57 1.14
N LEU A 129 -7.07 12.14 0.11
CA LEU A 129 -5.80 11.64 -0.38
C LEU A 129 -4.72 11.89 0.68
N LEU A 130 -4.61 13.13 1.15
CA LEU A 130 -3.62 13.52 2.16
C LEU A 130 -3.73 12.69 3.44
N LYS A 131 -4.97 12.43 3.89
CA LYS A 131 -5.23 11.56 5.06
C LYS A 131 -4.67 10.15 4.88
N THR A 132 -4.74 9.61 3.66
CA THR A 132 -4.31 8.23 3.38
C THR A 132 -2.82 8.15 3.03
N ALA A 133 -2.24 9.24 2.50
CA ALA A 133 -0.83 9.36 2.17
C ALA A 133 0.08 9.58 3.39
N LEU A 134 -0.45 10.02 4.53
CA LEU A 134 0.32 10.24 5.77
C LEU A 134 1.58 11.09 5.59
N GLY A 135 1.47 12.22 4.86
CA GLY A 135 2.58 13.16 4.66
C GLY A 135 3.53 12.85 3.49
N THR A 136 3.38 11.68 2.86
CA THR A 136 4.21 11.29 1.70
C THR A 136 3.87 12.04 0.41
N ALA A 137 2.62 12.49 0.26
CA ALA A 137 2.15 13.20 -0.92
C ALA A 137 2.88 14.54 -1.17
N GLN A 138 3.51 15.12 -0.15
CA GLN A 138 4.34 16.32 -0.26
C GLN A 138 5.80 16.02 -0.64
N ARG A 139 6.22 14.76 -0.61
CA ARG A 139 7.61 14.35 -0.82
C ARG A 139 7.88 13.78 -2.20
N VAL A 140 6.86 13.16 -2.80
CA VAL A 140 6.95 12.60 -4.14
C VAL A 140 6.64 13.70 -5.15
N PRO A 141 7.54 13.96 -6.13
CA PRO A 141 7.22 14.87 -7.24
C PRO A 141 5.92 14.45 -7.93
N THR A 142 5.03 15.41 -8.14
CA THR A 142 3.73 15.14 -8.73
C THR A 142 3.24 16.33 -9.54
N ARG A 143 2.48 16.03 -10.59
CA ARG A 143 1.70 17.00 -11.35
C ARG A 143 0.39 16.37 -11.79
N HIS A 144 -0.60 17.23 -11.97
CA HIS A 144 -1.90 16.86 -12.53
C HIS A 144 -1.96 17.28 -13.99
N VAL A 145 -2.40 16.38 -14.87
CA VAL A 145 -2.65 16.69 -16.28
C VAL A 145 -4.07 16.29 -16.68
N PRO A 146 -4.73 16.99 -17.61
CA PRO A 146 -6.13 16.70 -17.93
C PRO A 146 -6.38 15.31 -18.52
N SER A 147 -5.38 14.69 -19.15
CA SER A 147 -5.55 13.47 -19.95
C SER A 147 -4.36 12.53 -19.81
N ALA A 148 -4.64 11.24 -19.58
CA ALA A 148 -3.63 10.19 -19.64
C ALA A 148 -3.05 10.04 -21.05
N LEU A 149 -3.83 10.29 -22.11
CA LEU A 149 -3.30 10.29 -23.49
C LEU A 149 -2.17 11.30 -23.66
N ASP A 150 -2.39 12.54 -23.20
CA ASP A 150 -1.39 13.59 -23.30
C ASP A 150 -0.15 13.27 -22.45
N ALA A 151 -0.36 12.64 -21.28
CA ALA A 151 0.72 12.18 -20.42
C ALA A 151 1.60 11.14 -21.13
N VAL A 152 0.98 10.13 -21.76
CA VAL A 152 1.70 9.07 -22.48
C VAL A 152 2.52 9.65 -23.64
N VAL A 153 1.92 10.50 -24.48
CA VAL A 153 2.65 11.16 -25.60
C VAL A 153 3.84 11.95 -25.10
N GLN A 154 3.68 12.74 -24.03
CA GLN A 154 4.76 13.56 -23.47
C GLN A 154 5.89 12.71 -22.88
N LEU A 155 5.56 11.59 -22.23
CA LEU A 155 6.53 10.67 -21.65
C LEU A 155 7.33 9.95 -22.76
N GLN A 156 6.65 9.44 -23.79
CA GLN A 156 7.31 8.82 -24.94
C GLN A 156 8.23 9.81 -25.67
N ALA A 157 7.79 11.06 -25.85
CA ALA A 157 8.62 12.11 -26.45
C ALA A 157 9.90 12.42 -25.65
N ARG A 158 9.93 12.09 -24.35
CA ARG A 158 11.10 12.19 -23.48
C ARG A 158 11.96 10.91 -23.47
N GLY A 159 11.61 9.89 -24.26
CA GLY A 159 12.29 8.61 -24.28
C GLY A 159 11.96 7.69 -23.09
N VAL A 160 10.84 7.94 -22.40
CA VAL A 160 10.34 7.05 -21.33
C VAL A 160 9.52 5.93 -21.96
N HIS A 161 9.84 4.68 -21.64
CA HIS A 161 9.01 3.54 -22.04
C HIS A 161 7.71 3.56 -21.24
N VAL A 162 6.56 3.56 -21.88
CA VAL A 162 5.25 3.61 -21.24
C VAL A 162 4.61 2.23 -21.30
N CYS A 163 4.42 1.62 -20.13
CA CYS A 163 3.81 0.32 -19.98
C CYS A 163 2.46 0.44 -19.27
N CYS A 164 1.44 -0.24 -19.79
CA CYS A 164 0.12 -0.27 -19.18
C CYS A 164 -0.02 -1.47 -18.24
N ALA A 165 -0.48 -1.24 -17.00
CA ALA A 165 -0.85 -2.30 -16.06
C ALA A 165 -2.31 -2.69 -16.27
N GLU A 166 -2.58 -3.65 -17.15
CA GLU A 166 -3.94 -4.08 -17.49
C GLU A 166 -3.97 -5.52 -17.98
N THR A 167 -5.09 -6.20 -17.71
CA THR A 167 -5.36 -7.53 -18.28
C THR A 167 -6.03 -7.36 -19.64
N ALA A 168 -5.21 -7.25 -20.69
CA ALA A 168 -5.67 -7.11 -22.07
C ALA A 168 -5.05 -8.17 -22.99
N ASP A 169 -5.66 -8.37 -24.16
CA ASP A 169 -5.11 -9.23 -25.21
C ASP A 169 -3.71 -8.73 -25.61
N GLY A 170 -2.75 -9.66 -25.70
CA GLY A 170 -1.35 -9.33 -25.99
C GLY A 170 -0.56 -8.80 -24.80
N SER A 171 -1.14 -8.71 -23.60
CA SER A 171 -0.38 -8.41 -22.39
C SER A 171 0.54 -9.57 -22.01
N PHE A 172 1.74 -9.25 -21.53
CA PHE A 172 2.67 -10.26 -20.99
C PHE A 172 2.55 -10.34 -19.46
N SER A 173 2.87 -11.50 -18.91
CA SER A 173 2.87 -11.71 -17.46
C SER A 173 4.05 -10.97 -16.83
N LEU A 174 3.80 -10.24 -15.73
CA LEU A 174 4.87 -9.59 -14.96
C LEU A 174 5.96 -10.58 -14.52
N PHE A 175 5.61 -11.84 -14.28
CA PHE A 175 6.59 -12.84 -13.82
C PHE A 175 7.56 -13.29 -14.93
N GLU A 176 7.27 -12.97 -16.19
CA GLU A 176 8.18 -13.21 -17.32
C GLU A 176 9.31 -12.17 -17.40
N GLN A 177 9.31 -11.15 -16.53
CA GLN A 177 10.28 -10.06 -16.56
C GLN A 177 11.68 -10.44 -16.03
N SER A 178 11.82 -11.59 -15.37
CA SER A 178 13.07 -12.00 -14.71
C SER A 178 14.01 -12.77 -15.65
N ALA A 179 15.22 -12.22 -15.84
CA ALA A 179 16.32 -12.81 -16.61
C ALA A 179 16.79 -14.20 -16.09
N ARG A 180 16.38 -14.59 -14.87
CA ARG A 180 16.74 -15.88 -14.27
C ARG A 180 15.78 -17.01 -14.62
N HIS A 181 14.65 -16.70 -15.25
CA HIS A 181 13.78 -17.74 -15.80
C HIS A 181 14.33 -18.16 -17.16
N SER A 182 14.74 -19.42 -17.25
CA SER A 182 15.11 -20.07 -18.51
C SER A 182 13.90 -20.04 -19.45
N GLY A 183 13.79 -19.00 -20.28
CA GLY A 183 12.64 -18.76 -21.16
C GLY A 183 12.15 -17.31 -21.21
N ALA A 184 12.63 -16.42 -20.33
CA ALA A 184 12.27 -15.01 -20.38
C ALA A 184 12.79 -14.37 -21.68
N SER A 185 11.87 -13.89 -22.52
CA SER A 185 12.22 -13.15 -23.72
C SER A 185 12.79 -11.78 -23.32
N ALA A 186 13.91 -11.38 -23.93
CA ALA A 186 14.42 -10.01 -23.81
C ALA A 186 13.37 -8.96 -24.21
N ALA A 187 12.33 -9.36 -24.96
CA ALA A 187 11.21 -8.50 -25.35
C ALA A 187 10.30 -8.08 -24.18
N HIS A 188 10.27 -8.82 -23.05
CA HIS A 188 9.40 -8.52 -21.89
C HIS A 188 10.15 -7.81 -20.75
N ALA A 189 11.34 -7.31 -21.04
CA ALA A 189 12.19 -6.62 -20.09
C ALA A 189 11.73 -5.17 -19.86
N LEU A 190 11.06 -4.92 -18.73
CA LEU A 190 10.82 -3.55 -18.26
C LEU A 190 12.12 -2.95 -17.72
N ARG A 191 12.59 -1.85 -18.33
CA ARG A 191 13.85 -1.17 -18.01
C ARG A 191 13.59 0.31 -17.71
N PRO A 192 14.42 0.96 -16.86
CA PRO A 192 14.36 2.42 -16.71
C PRO A 192 14.87 3.13 -17.98
N PRO A 193 14.36 4.33 -18.32
CA PRO A 193 13.25 5.02 -17.68
C PRO A 193 11.89 4.42 -18.07
N LEU A 194 11.02 4.21 -17.07
CA LEU A 194 9.73 3.54 -17.23
C LEU A 194 8.58 4.41 -16.67
N ALA A 195 7.45 4.41 -17.36
CA ALA A 195 6.17 4.84 -16.81
C ALA A 195 5.19 3.68 -16.76
N LEU A 196 4.55 3.47 -15.61
CA LEU A 196 3.51 2.45 -15.43
C LEU A 196 2.14 3.13 -15.33
N VAL A 197 1.26 2.86 -16.29
CA VAL A 197 -0.11 3.39 -16.33
C VAL A 197 -1.05 2.45 -15.55
N LEU A 198 -1.80 3.02 -14.60
CA LEU A 198 -2.77 2.32 -13.75
C LEU A 198 -4.16 2.89 -14.00
N GLY A 199 -5.12 2.01 -14.25
CA GLY A 199 -6.47 2.37 -14.68
C GLY A 199 -7.47 2.62 -13.55
N ASN A 200 -8.65 3.07 -13.98
CA ASN A 200 -9.82 3.25 -13.14
C ASN A 200 -10.28 1.92 -12.51
N GLU A 201 -10.77 1.96 -11.28
CA GLU A 201 -11.12 0.74 -10.53
C GLU A 201 -12.29 -0.06 -11.13
N LEU A 202 -13.12 0.56 -11.97
CA LEU A 202 -14.28 -0.07 -12.59
C LEU A 202 -14.06 -0.38 -14.06
N VAL A 203 -13.47 0.55 -14.81
CA VAL A 203 -13.38 0.46 -16.28
C VAL A 203 -11.97 0.17 -16.79
N GLY A 204 -10.98 0.05 -15.90
CA GLY A 204 -9.60 -0.15 -16.29
C GLY A 204 -8.99 1.09 -16.94
N VAL A 205 -7.95 0.88 -17.75
CA VAL A 205 -7.31 1.94 -18.55
C VAL A 205 -8.12 2.23 -19.81
N ASP A 206 -8.21 3.51 -20.22
CA ASP A 206 -8.88 3.90 -21.47
C ASP A 206 -8.26 3.15 -22.67
N ALA A 207 -9.10 2.56 -23.54
CA ALA A 207 -8.65 1.80 -24.70
C ALA A 207 -7.71 2.58 -25.63
N ARG A 208 -7.87 3.91 -25.70
CA ARG A 208 -6.99 4.78 -26.49
C ARG A 208 -5.61 4.93 -25.85
N VAL A 209 -5.55 4.93 -24.51
CA VAL A 209 -4.30 4.96 -23.75
C VAL A 209 -3.60 3.61 -23.89
N LEU A 210 -4.34 2.50 -23.73
CA LEU A 210 -3.85 1.14 -23.97
C LEU A 210 -3.21 0.99 -25.35
N ALA A 211 -3.86 1.49 -26.40
CA ALA A 211 -3.37 1.41 -27.78
C ALA A 211 -2.11 2.27 -28.04
N LEU A 212 -1.83 3.26 -27.19
CA LEU A 212 -0.71 4.17 -27.33
C LEU A 212 0.53 3.74 -26.52
N CYS A 213 0.32 2.99 -25.44
CA CYS A 213 1.40 2.44 -24.61
C CYS A 213 2.32 1.51 -25.41
N ASP A 214 3.61 1.54 -25.10
CA ASP A 214 4.64 0.73 -25.77
C ASP A 214 4.51 -0.76 -25.45
N SER A 215 3.94 -1.09 -24.30
CA SER A 215 3.61 -2.47 -23.92
C SER A 215 2.48 -2.54 -22.88
N VAL A 216 1.91 -3.72 -22.71
CA VAL A 216 0.91 -4.01 -21.68
C VAL A 216 1.38 -5.19 -20.84
N VAL A 217 1.34 -5.03 -19.52
CA VAL A 217 1.75 -6.05 -18.55
C VAL A 217 0.60 -6.31 -17.59
N HIS A 218 0.39 -7.57 -17.23
CA HIS A 218 -0.57 -7.95 -16.20
C HIS A 218 0.12 -8.62 -15.02
N LEU A 219 -0.46 -8.44 -13.82
CA LEU A 219 -0.08 -9.21 -12.65
C LEU A 219 -0.85 -10.54 -12.66
N PRO A 220 -0.17 -11.71 -12.70
CA PRO A 220 -0.87 -13.00 -12.74
C PRO A 220 -1.78 -13.21 -11.53
N THR A 221 -3.03 -13.61 -11.80
CA THR A 221 -4.02 -13.98 -10.77
C THR A 221 -4.26 -15.48 -10.77
N PHE A 222 -4.29 -16.09 -9.59
CA PHE A 222 -4.45 -17.55 -9.44
C PHE A 222 -5.82 -17.98 -8.89
N GLY A 223 -6.71 -17.02 -8.63
CA GLY A 223 -8.07 -17.26 -8.16
C GLY A 223 -9.12 -17.03 -9.26
N SER A 224 -10.39 -17.09 -8.87
CA SER A 224 -11.52 -16.81 -9.78
C SER A 224 -11.75 -15.33 -10.06
N LYS A 225 -11.16 -14.44 -9.26
CA LYS A 225 -11.16 -12.99 -9.50
C LYS A 225 -10.05 -12.63 -10.48
N ASN A 226 -10.39 -11.85 -11.48
CA ASN A 226 -9.50 -11.39 -12.55
C ASN A 226 -8.87 -10.01 -12.29
N SER A 227 -9.11 -9.42 -11.11
CA SER A 227 -8.63 -8.09 -10.76
C SER A 227 -8.28 -7.99 -9.28
N LEU A 228 -7.37 -7.07 -8.96
CA LEU A 228 -6.97 -6.72 -7.61
C LEU A 228 -7.29 -5.24 -7.34
N ASN A 229 -7.33 -4.83 -6.07
CA ASN A 229 -7.34 -3.41 -5.74
C ASN A 229 -6.14 -2.72 -6.40
N VAL A 230 -6.37 -1.58 -7.07
CA VAL A 230 -5.35 -0.87 -7.86
C VAL A 230 -4.11 -0.48 -7.05
N ALA A 231 -4.27 -0.04 -5.79
CA ALA A 231 -3.13 0.31 -4.94
C ALA A 231 -2.33 -0.95 -4.54
N THR A 232 -3.01 -2.06 -4.26
CA THR A 232 -2.34 -3.34 -3.99
C THR A 232 -1.62 -3.88 -5.23
N CYS A 233 -2.25 -3.77 -6.40
CA CYS A 233 -1.66 -4.14 -7.68
C CYS A 233 -0.40 -3.31 -7.96
N ALA A 234 -0.50 -1.98 -7.85
CA ALA A 234 0.63 -1.06 -7.99
C ALA A 234 1.78 -1.44 -7.06
N SER A 235 1.52 -1.72 -5.78
CA SER A 235 2.56 -2.14 -4.84
C SER A 235 3.28 -3.41 -5.28
N ALA A 236 2.55 -4.46 -5.67
CA ALA A 236 3.14 -5.70 -6.13
C ALA A 236 3.98 -5.52 -7.40
N MET A 237 3.47 -4.74 -8.36
CA MET A 237 4.14 -4.49 -9.63
C MET A 237 5.40 -3.64 -9.46
N VAL A 238 5.31 -2.53 -8.72
CA VAL A 238 6.45 -1.62 -8.47
C VAL A 238 7.59 -2.38 -7.80
N TYR A 239 7.34 -3.08 -6.69
CA TYR A 239 8.41 -3.78 -5.99
C TYR A 239 9.00 -4.94 -6.81
N HIS A 240 8.21 -5.62 -7.64
CA HIS A 240 8.74 -6.63 -8.56
C HIS A 240 9.66 -6.00 -9.62
N ILE A 241 9.23 -4.91 -10.25
CA ILE A 241 10.03 -4.17 -11.23
C ILE A 241 11.35 -3.70 -10.59
N LEU A 242 11.30 -3.07 -9.41
CA LEU A 242 12.51 -2.62 -8.71
C LEU A 242 13.43 -3.79 -8.33
N TYR A 243 12.87 -4.91 -7.85
CA TYR A 243 13.64 -6.11 -7.54
C TYR A 243 14.44 -6.59 -8.77
N THR A 244 13.81 -6.68 -9.94
CA THR A 244 14.51 -7.09 -11.16
C THR A 244 15.56 -6.07 -11.61
N TRP A 245 15.33 -4.77 -11.40
CA TRP A 245 16.31 -3.72 -11.72
C TRP A 245 17.56 -3.84 -10.84
N HIS A 246 17.36 -4.08 -9.54
CA HIS A 246 18.45 -4.33 -8.60
C HIS A 246 19.22 -5.61 -8.94
N ALA A 247 18.52 -6.73 -9.16
CA ALA A 247 19.17 -8.00 -9.53
C ALA A 247 19.99 -7.87 -10.83
N ALA A 248 19.46 -7.18 -11.84
CA ALA A 248 20.18 -6.95 -13.09
C ALA A 248 21.38 -6.01 -12.93
N ALA A 249 21.35 -5.08 -11.97
CA ALA A 249 22.50 -4.21 -11.66
C ALA A 249 23.62 -4.98 -10.96
N GLU A 250 23.27 -5.86 -10.02
CA GLU A 250 24.22 -6.75 -9.34
C GLU A 250 24.94 -7.67 -10.34
N ASP A 251 24.19 -8.33 -11.22
CA ASP A 251 24.73 -9.23 -12.25
C ASP A 251 25.71 -8.49 -13.21
N ARG A 252 25.52 -7.18 -13.46
CA ARG A 252 26.46 -6.35 -14.25
C ARG A 252 27.71 -5.90 -13.48
N SER A 253 27.62 -5.78 -12.15
CA SER A 253 28.72 -5.34 -11.30
C SER A 253 29.68 -6.47 -10.87
N GLY A 254 29.22 -7.72 -10.97
CA GLY A 254 30.00 -8.93 -10.67
C GLY A 254 30.67 -9.59 -11.88
N ALA A 255 30.54 -9.00 -13.07
CA ALA A 255 31.18 -9.43 -14.33
C ALA A 255 32.31 -8.46 -14.70
#